data_AF-A0A0F9DNC9-F1
#
_entry.id   AF-A0A0F9DNC9-F1
#
_cell.length_a   1.000
_cell.length_b   1.000
_cell.length_c   1.000
_cell.angle_alpha   90.00
_cell.angle_beta   90.00
_cell.angle_gamma   90.00
#
_symmetry.space_group_name_H-M   'P 1'
#
loop_
_entity.id
_entity.type
_entity.pdbx_description
1 polymer ?
#
loop_
_entity_poly.entity_id
_entity_poly.type
_entity_poly.pdbx_seq_one_letter_code
_entity_poly.pdbx_strand_id
1 'polypeptide(L)' 'MAMVVSAIANDGKLMRPRLVEQVKDRDGRTVREVKPKVENEVMKPGTARVLSSMMSDVVREGTGTAAALAGIDVAG' A
#
# COMPACT_ATOMS: atom_id res chain seq x y z
N MET A 1 8.30 3.10 -7.34
CA MET A 1 8.53 2.58 -5.98
C MET A 1 7.25 2.36 -5.18
N ALA A 2 6.32 3.31 -5.10
CA ALA A 2 5.10 3.17 -4.28
C ALA A 2 4.33 1.86 -4.48
N MET A 3 4.12 1.40 -5.72
CA MET A 3 3.44 0.12 -5.98
C MET A 3 4.13 -1.10 -5.36
N VAL A 4 5.46 -1.09 -5.25
CA VAL A 4 6.23 -2.19 -4.64
C VAL A 4 5.94 -2.25 -3.14
N VAL A 5 6.06 -1.11 -2.46
CA VAL A 5 5.78 -1.01 -1.02
C VAL A 5 4.31 -1.32 -0.74
N SER A 6 3.39 -0.84 -1.58
CA SER A 6 1.96 -1.17 -1.46
C SER A 6 1.68 -2.65 -1.62
N ALA A 7 2.39 -3.37 -2.49
CA ALA A 7 2.23 -4.82 -2.62
C ALA A 7 2.71 -5.54 -1.35
N ILE A 8 3.84 -5.12 -0.76
CA ILE A 8 4.34 -5.67 0.51
C ILE A 8 3.33 -5.41 1.64
N ALA A 9 2.83 -4.18 1.74
CA ALA A 9 1.84 -3.80 2.76
C ALA A 9 0.49 -4.53 2.60
N ASN A 10 0.18 -5.01 1.40
CA ASN A 10 -1.10 -5.65 1.06
C ASN A 10 -0.99 -7.17 0.91
N ASP A 11 -0.23 -7.83 1.80
CA ASP A 11 -0.03 -9.29 1.84
C ASP A 11 0.43 -9.88 0.48
N GLY A 12 1.17 -9.10 -0.32
CA GLY A 12 1.71 -9.51 -1.62
C GLY A 12 0.78 -9.27 -2.83
N LYS A 13 -0.38 -8.65 -2.61
CA LYS A 13 -1.34 -8.33 -3.68
C LYS A 13 -1.06 -6.95 -4.27
N LEU A 14 -0.69 -6.92 -5.55
CA LEU A 14 -0.53 -5.70 -6.32
C LEU A 14 -1.91 -5.20 -6.75
N MET A 15 -2.30 -4.03 -6.23
CA MET A 15 -3.54 -3.36 -6.62
C MET A 15 -3.34 -2.53 -7.88
N ARG A 16 -4.36 -2.45 -8.73
CA ARG A 16 -4.38 -1.50 -9.84
C ARG A 16 -4.49 -0.08 -9.29
N PRO A 17 -3.52 0.82 -9.54
CA PRO A 17 -3.60 2.20 -9.07
C PRO A 17 -4.80 2.92 -9.66
N ARG A 18 -5.45 3.76 -8.86
CA ARG A 18 -6.56 4.62 -9.29
C ARG A 18 -6.38 6.03 -8.71
N LEU A 19 -6.77 7.03 -9.49
CA LEU A 19 -6.79 8.44 -9.06
C LEU A 19 -8.21 8.98 -8.92
N VAL A 20 -9.18 8.36 -9.62
CA VAL A 20 -10.59 8.75 -9.61
C VAL A 20 -11.36 7.70 -8.81
N GLU A 21 -12.21 8.16 -7.88
CA GLU A 21 -13.13 7.29 -7.13
C GLU A 21 -14.46 7.12 -7.88
N GLN A 22 -15.04 8.23 -8.33
CA GLN A 22 -16.31 8.24 -9.06
C GLN A 22 -16.43 9.46 -9.98
N VAL A 23 -17.29 9.35 -10.99
CA VAL A 23 -17.68 10.45 -11.88
C VAL A 23 -19.15 10.74 -11.64
N LYS A 24 -19.48 12.01 -11.43
CA LYS A 24 -20.85 12.51 -11.24
C LYS A 24 -21.28 13.40 -12.40
N ASP A 25 -22.57 13.36 -12.73
CA ASP A 25 -23.16 14.30 -13.68
C ASP A 25 -23.46 15.67 -13.03
N ARG A 26 -24.06 16.58 -13.81
CA ARG A 26 -24.43 17.93 -13.35
C ARG A 26 -25.48 17.92 -12.23
N ASP A 27 -26.27 16.85 -12.15
CA ASP A 27 -27.32 16.67 -11.13
C ASP A 27 -26.77 15.96 -9.88
N GLY A 28 -25.47 15.65 -9.85
CA GLY A 28 -24.79 14.98 -8.75
C GLY A 28 -24.97 13.46 -8.72
N ARG A 29 -25.57 12.86 -9.76
CA ARG A 29 -25.76 11.40 -9.84
C ARG A 29 -24.47 10.72 -10.26
N THR A 30 -24.11 9.63 -9.58
CA THR A 30 -22.92 8.84 -9.94
C THR A 30 -23.17 8.10 -11.24
N VAL A 31 -22.46 8.48 -12.29
CA VAL A 31 -22.53 7.84 -13.63
C VAL A 31 -21.47 6.75 -13.80
N ARG A 32 -20.41 6.79 -12.99
CA ARG A 32 -19.37 5.75 -12.98
C ARG A 32 -18.69 5.70 -11.62
N GLU A 33 -18.50 4.50 -11.11
CA GLU A 33 -17.71 4.22 -9.91
C GLU A 33 -16.46 3.42 -10.32
N VAL A 34 -15.29 3.79 -9.81
CA VAL A 34 -14.01 3.12 -10.09
C VAL A 34 -13.62 2.29 -8.88
N LYS A 35 -14.03 1.03 -8.85
CA LYS A 35 -13.77 0.13 -7.72
C LYS A 35 -12.31 -0.33 -7.65
N PRO A 36 -11.76 -0.60 -6.45
CA PRO A 36 -10.43 -1.19 -6.32
C PRO A 36 -10.39 -2.55 -7.00
N LYS A 37 -9.29 -2.86 -7.68
CA LYS A 37 -9.10 -4.15 -8.34
C LYS A 37 -7.70 -4.68 -8.04
N VAL A 38 -7.62 -5.97 -7.71
CA VAL A 38 -6.34 -6.68 -7.66
C VAL A 38 -5.86 -6.87 -9.10
N GLU A 39 -4.66 -6.38 -9.39
CA GLU A 39 -4.02 -6.56 -10.70
C GLU A 39 -3.29 -7.90 -10.74
N ASN A 40 -2.54 -8.24 -9.69
CA ASN A 40 -1.81 -9.50 -9.59
C ASN A 40 -1.46 -9.87 -8.13
N GLU A 41 -1.08 -11.12 -7.89
CA GLU A 41 -0.42 -11.56 -6.66
C GLU A 41 1.07 -11.80 -6.96
N VAL A 42 1.93 -10.94 -6.43
CA VAL A 42 3.37 -10.94 -6.77
C VAL A 42 4.23 -11.67 -5.75
N MET A 43 3.69 -11.97 -4.57
CA MET A 43 4.33 -12.80 -3.55
C MET A 43 3.28 -13.39 -2.61
N LYS A 44 3.68 -14.45 -1.89
CA LYS A 44 2.84 -15.04 -0.85
C LYS A 44 2.70 -14.09 0.35
N PRO A 45 1.58 -14.12 1.09
CA PRO A 45 1.40 -13.32 2.30
C PRO A 45 2.51 -13.49 3.34
N GLY A 46 3.00 -14.72 3.52
CA GLY A 46 4.12 -14.99 4.44
C GLY A 46 5.41 -14.26 4.05
N THR A 47 5.73 -14.22 2.76
CA THR A 47 6.89 -13.48 2.24
C THR A 47 6.72 -11.98 2.47
N ALA A 48 5.53 -11.44 2.19
CA ALA A 48 5.22 -10.02 2.40
C ALA A 48 5.39 -9.60 3.87
N ARG A 49 4.97 -10.44 4.82
CA ARG A 49 5.10 -10.18 6.25
C ARG A 49 6.55 -10.18 6.72
N VAL A 50 7.34 -11.14 6.25
CA VAL A 50 8.79 -11.19 6.56
C VAL A 50 9.47 -9.92 6.03
N LEU A 51 9.17 -9.50 4.79
CA LEU A 51 9.71 -8.27 4.23
C LEU A 51 9.27 -7.03 5.02
N SER A 52 8.00 -6.93 5.40
CA SER A 52 7.49 -5.82 6.22
C SER A 52 8.18 -5.74 7.58
N SER A 53 8.49 -6.88 8.21
CA SER A 53 9.28 -6.92 9.45
C SER A 53 10.69 -6.37 9.22
N MET A 54 11.37 -6.82 8.17
CA MET A 54 12.72 -6.33 7.84
C MET A 54 12.72 -4.82 7.53
N MET A 55 11.69 -4.32 6.85
CA MET A 55 11.51 -2.88 6.61
C MET A 55 11.22 -2.10 7.89
N SER A 56 10.60 -2.72 8.90
CA SER A 56 10.41 -2.11 10.22
C SER A 56 11.75 -1.98 10.96
N ASP A 57 12.62 -2.98 10.84
CA ASP A 57 13.95 -2.96 11.48
C ASP A 57 14.83 -1.84 10.89
N VAL A 58 14.72 -1.56 9.57
CA VAL A 58 15.39 -0.43 8.92
C VAL A 58 15.02 0.91 9.58
N VAL A 59 13.76 1.07 9.99
CA VAL A 59 13.29 2.29 10.67
C VAL A 59 13.59 2.28 12.16
N ARG A 60 13.60 1.12 12.82
CA ARG A 60 13.87 1.03 14.26
C ARG A 60 15.35 1.23 14.59
N GLU A 61 16.25 0.64 13.82
CA GLU A 61 17.68 0.59 14.14
C GLU A 61 18.62 0.72 12.93
N GLY A 62 18.07 0.87 11.73
CA GLY A 62 18.83 0.98 10.50
C GLY A 62 18.99 2.42 9.98
N THR A 63 18.99 2.53 8.65
CA THR A 63 19.18 3.80 7.93
C THR A 63 17.91 4.65 7.83
N GLY A 64 16.74 4.08 8.16
CA GLY A 64 15.43 4.73 8.07
C GLY A 64 14.98 5.42 9.36
N THR A 65 15.83 5.49 10.39
CA THR A 65 15.46 5.97 11.75
C THR A 65 14.85 7.36 11.79
N ALA A 66 15.17 8.23 10.83
CA ALA A 66 14.54 9.55 10.71
C ALA A 66 13.02 9.50 10.40
N ALA A 67 12.51 8.37 9.91
CA ALA A 67 11.09 8.17 9.62
C ALA A 67 10.29 7.64 10.83
N ALA A 68 10.95 7.35 11.95
CA ALA A 68 10.28 6.84 13.14
C ALA A 68 9.28 7.86 13.72
N LEU A 69 8.15 7.37 14.21
CA LEU A 69 7.09 8.19 14.79
C LEU A 69 6.69 7.65 16.17
N ALA A 70 6.64 8.52 17.18
CA ALA A 70 6.34 8.11 18.54
C ALA A 70 4.94 7.46 18.63
N GLY A 71 4.88 6.24 19.14
CA GLY A 71 3.64 5.47 19.31
C GLY A 71 3.09 4.80 18.06
N ILE A 72 3.82 4.84 16.92
CA ILE A 72 3.40 4.23 15.65
C ILE A 72 4.57 3.42 15.07
N ASP A 73 4.31 2.15 14.76
CA ASP A 73 5.28 1.32 14.02
C ASP A 73 5.31 1.72 12.54
N VAL A 74 6.50 2.02 12.02
CA VAL A 74 6.74 2.45 10.64
C VAL A 74 7.71 1.47 9.97
N ALA A 75 7.45 1.15 8.70
CA ALA A 75 8.28 0.27 7.88
C ALA A 75 8.57 0.96 6.52
N GLY A 76 9.83 1.00 6.09
CA GLY A 76 10.22 1.76 4.89
C GLY A 76 11.66 1.57 4.44
#